data_AF-A0AB38FP48-F1
#
_entry.id   AF-A0AB38FP48-F1
#
_cell.length_a   1.000
_cell.length_b   1.000
_cell.length_c   1.000
_cell.angle_alpha   90.00
_cell.angle_beta   90.00
_cell.angle_gamma   90.00
#
_symmetry.space_group_name_H-M   'P 1'
#
loop_
_entity.id
_entity.type
_entity.pdbx_description
1 polymer ?
#
loop_
_entity_poly.entity_id
_entity_poly.type
_entity_poly.pdbx_seq_one_letter_code
_entity_poly.pdbx_strand_id
1 'polypeptide(L)'
;MTSSIDIPAGNIEVGIEFLADQDYSPGTGGIIRIAIDGRTVGEGRTIPGRFSASETLDVGCDLGGPVSTSYDSPHRFTGAIDWVKIEITSAPPSTATP
;
A
#
# COMPACT_ATOMS: atom_id res chain seq x y z
N MET A 1 -5.06 -0.39 -13.03
CA MET A 1 -5.84 0.69 -12.37
C MET A 1 -5.23 2.01 -12.80
N THR A 2 -6.06 3.03 -13.02
CA THR A 2 -5.62 4.40 -13.36
C THR A 2 -6.33 5.38 -12.42
N SER A 3 -5.65 6.47 -12.06
CA SER A 3 -6.27 7.54 -11.28
C SER A 3 -7.34 8.27 -12.09
N SER A 4 -8.37 8.77 -11.41
CA SER A 4 -9.39 9.67 -11.99
C SER A 4 -8.95 11.14 -12.04
N ILE A 5 -7.80 11.47 -11.44
CA ILE A 5 -7.21 12.82 -11.43
C ILE A 5 -5.70 12.76 -11.69
N ASP A 6 -5.14 13.88 -12.15
CA ASP A 6 -3.70 14.11 -12.10
C ASP A 6 -3.24 14.30 -10.65
N ILE A 7 -1.98 13.93 -10.36
CA ILE A 7 -1.40 14.10 -9.03
C ILE A 7 -1.12 15.59 -8.79
N PRO A 8 -1.68 16.21 -7.74
CA PRO A 8 -1.40 17.61 -7.42
C PRO A 8 0.08 17.85 -7.09
N ALA A 9 0.57 19.04 -7.42
CA ALA A 9 1.90 19.48 -6.98
C ALA A 9 1.87 19.97 -5.52
N GLY A 10 3.01 19.87 -4.83
CA GLY A 10 3.18 20.33 -3.45
C GLY A 10 3.04 19.22 -2.42
N ASN A 11 2.77 19.59 -1.17
CA ASN A 11 2.58 18.64 -0.08
C ASN A 11 1.20 18.00 -0.20
N ILE A 12 1.17 16.68 -0.35
CA ILE A 12 -0.05 15.87 -0.41
C ILE A 12 0.10 14.65 0.49
N GLU A 13 -1.02 14.14 0.97
CA GLU A 13 -1.09 12.82 1.59
C GLU A 13 -1.50 11.78 0.55
N VAL A 14 -0.69 10.74 0.37
CA VAL A 14 -1.06 9.55 -0.42
C VAL A 14 -1.44 8.43 0.53
N GLY A 15 -2.67 7.94 0.41
CA GLY A 15 -3.21 6.87 1.25
C GLY A 15 -3.46 5.58 0.46
N ILE A 16 -3.22 4.45 1.09
CA ILE A 16 -3.63 3.13 0.61
C ILE A 16 -4.49 2.48 1.68
N GLU A 17 -5.73 2.14 1.34
CA GLU A 17 -6.60 1.31 2.17
C GLU A 17 -6.67 -0.09 1.55
N PHE A 18 -6.39 -1.12 2.35
CA PHE A 18 -6.60 -2.51 1.98
C PHE A 18 -7.72 -3.12 2.81
N LEU A 19 -8.78 -3.57 2.13
CA LEU A 19 -9.86 -4.34 2.72
C LEU A 19 -9.72 -5.80 2.29
N ALA A 20 -9.32 -6.65 3.23
CA ALA A 20 -9.18 -8.08 3.03
C ALA A 20 -10.54 -8.74 2.72
N ASP A 21 -10.58 -9.74 1.83
CA ASP A 21 -11.81 -10.52 1.62
C ASP A 21 -12.17 -11.38 2.84
N GLN A 22 -11.15 -11.79 3.61
CA GLN A 22 -11.28 -12.58 4.83
C GLN A 22 -10.39 -12.01 5.93
N ASP A 23 -11.00 -11.48 6.98
CA ASP A 23 -10.26 -10.93 8.12
C ASP A 23 -9.40 -12.00 8.80
N TYR A 24 -8.20 -11.60 9.22
CA TYR A 24 -7.24 -12.45 9.96
C TYR A 24 -6.79 -13.73 9.23
N SER A 25 -7.07 -13.84 7.93
CA SER A 25 -6.66 -14.97 7.09
C SER A 25 -5.46 -14.58 6.20
N PRO A 26 -4.25 -15.13 6.43
CA PRO A 26 -3.08 -14.78 5.64
C PRO A 26 -3.22 -15.17 4.16
N GLY A 27 -2.78 -14.31 3.25
CA GLY A 27 -2.72 -14.60 1.82
C GLY A 27 -4.06 -14.47 1.08
N THR A 28 -5.09 -13.92 1.73
CA THR A 28 -6.32 -13.52 1.05
C THR A 28 -6.07 -12.38 0.06
N GLY A 29 -6.87 -12.35 -1.00
CA GLY A 29 -7.04 -11.13 -1.80
C GLY A 29 -7.85 -10.09 -1.03
N GLY A 30 -8.12 -8.97 -1.70
CA GLY A 30 -8.93 -7.90 -1.17
C GLY A 30 -9.06 -6.73 -2.13
N ILE A 31 -9.79 -5.71 -1.71
CA ILE A 31 -9.90 -4.44 -2.42
C ILE A 31 -8.80 -3.49 -1.93
N ILE A 32 -8.11 -2.84 -2.86
CA ILE A 32 -7.22 -1.72 -2.58
C ILE A 32 -7.87 -0.43 -3.09
N ARG A 33 -7.86 0.60 -2.26
CA ARG A 33 -8.17 1.97 -2.66
C ARG A 33 -6.94 2.84 -2.51
N ILE A 34 -6.74 3.74 -3.48
CA ILE A 34 -5.73 4.78 -3.41
C ILE A 34 -6.43 6.11 -3.21
N ALA A 35 -5.96 6.89 -2.24
CA ALA A 35 -6.47 8.20 -1.92
C ALA A 35 -5.38 9.28 -2.04
N ILE A 36 -5.80 10.49 -2.40
CA ILE A 36 -4.99 11.71 -2.31
C ILE A 36 -5.75 12.68 -1.40
N ASP A 37 -5.10 13.18 -0.35
CA ASP A 37 -5.68 14.08 0.65
C ASP A 37 -7.03 13.56 1.21
N GLY A 38 -7.08 12.27 1.53
CA GLY A 38 -8.27 11.59 2.06
C GLY A 38 -9.37 11.30 1.05
N ARG A 39 -9.23 11.70 -0.23
CA ARG A 39 -10.21 11.40 -1.28
C ARG A 39 -9.76 10.20 -2.10
N THR A 40 -10.60 9.16 -2.19
CA THR A 40 -10.35 8.02 -3.08
C THR A 40 -10.32 8.46 -4.54
N VAL A 41 -9.21 8.19 -5.22
CA VAL A 41 -8.98 8.54 -6.63
C VAL A 41 -8.91 7.32 -7.55
N GLY A 42 -8.83 6.12 -6.98
CA GLY A 42 -9.20 4.90 -7.68
C GLY A 42 -9.16 3.65 -6.81
N GLU A 43 -9.57 2.55 -7.41
CA GLU A 43 -9.80 1.28 -6.73
C GLU A 43 -9.38 0.10 -7.62
N GLY A 44 -8.93 -0.98 -7.00
CA GLY A 44 -8.55 -2.21 -7.65
C GLY A 44 -8.64 -3.42 -6.73
N ARG A 45 -8.36 -4.60 -7.28
CA ARG A 45 -8.37 -5.86 -6.54
C ARG A 45 -6.98 -6.49 -6.54
N THR A 46 -6.54 -6.99 -5.39
CA THR A 46 -5.33 -7.79 -5.28
C THR A 46 -5.57 -9.22 -5.69
N ILE A 47 -4.52 -9.88 -6.14
CA ILE A 47 -4.50 -11.33 -6.28
C ILE A 47 -4.19 -11.98 -4.92
N PRO A 48 -4.77 -13.14 -4.60
CA PRO A 48 -4.41 -13.88 -3.39
C PRO A 48 -2.98 -14.43 -3.49
N GLY A 49 -2.31 -14.57 -2.36
CA GLY A 49 -0.94 -15.09 -2.27
C GLY A 49 -0.05 -14.33 -1.30
N ARG A 50 1.12 -14.89 -1.03
CA ARG A 50 2.20 -14.17 -0.34
C ARG A 50 3.17 -13.63 -1.38
N PHE A 51 3.27 -12.31 -1.45
CA PHE A 51 4.23 -11.62 -2.30
C PHE A 51 5.33 -11.06 -1.39
N SER A 52 6.58 -11.10 -1.87
CA SER A 52 7.79 -10.81 -1.08
C SER A 52 8.15 -11.87 -0.02
N ALA A 53 8.93 -12.88 -0.45
CA ALA A 53 9.63 -13.77 0.49
C ALA A 53 10.99 -13.22 0.94
N SER A 54 11.51 -12.18 0.25
CA SER A 54 12.87 -11.67 0.41
C SER A 54 12.98 -10.14 0.50
N GLU A 55 11.90 -9.38 0.26
CA GLU A 55 11.91 -7.91 0.39
C GLU A 55 11.29 -7.46 1.71
N THR A 56 11.85 -6.39 2.27
CA THR A 56 11.37 -5.75 3.50
C THR A 56 10.50 -4.54 3.17
N LEU A 57 10.34 -3.61 4.12
CA LEU A 57 9.67 -2.33 3.89
C LEU A 57 10.72 -1.26 3.55
N ASP A 58 10.63 -0.69 2.35
CA ASP A 58 11.44 0.46 1.96
C ASP A 58 10.63 1.76 2.01
N VAL A 59 11.27 2.87 2.35
CA VAL A 59 10.69 4.21 2.35
C VAL A 59 11.59 5.15 1.57
N GLY A 60 11.05 5.79 0.52
CA GLY A 60 11.76 6.76 -0.30
C GLY A 60 12.69 6.18 -1.36
N CYS A 61 12.76 4.85 -1.49
CA CYS A 61 13.44 4.12 -2.57
C CYS A 61 12.86 2.71 -2.66
N ASP A 62 13.12 2.02 -3.76
CA ASP A 62 12.82 0.60 -3.92
C ASP A 62 14.16 -0.14 -3.99
N LEU A 63 14.58 -0.85 -2.94
CA LEU A 63 15.87 -1.56 -2.92
C LEU A 63 15.77 -2.97 -3.50
N GLY A 64 14.57 -3.41 -3.85
CA GLY A 64 14.25 -4.71 -4.39
C GLY A 64 14.35 -4.78 -5.91
N GLY A 65 13.63 -5.75 -6.48
CA GLY A 65 13.47 -5.89 -7.92
C GLY A 65 12.32 -5.01 -8.40
N PRO A 66 12.52 -4.15 -9.41
CA PRO A 66 11.45 -3.27 -9.87
C PRO A 66 10.24 -4.09 -10.34
N VAL A 67 9.05 -3.70 -9.88
CA VAL A 67 7.79 -4.41 -10.21
C VAL A 67 7.29 -4.11 -11.63
N SER A 68 7.97 -3.22 -12.34
CA SER A 68 7.65 -2.76 -13.70
C SER A 68 8.93 -2.39 -14.45
N THR A 69 8.92 -2.56 -15.77
CA THR A 69 10.02 -2.09 -16.65
C THR A 69 10.05 -0.56 -16.84
N SER A 70 9.13 0.16 -16.20
CA SER A 70 9.06 1.62 -16.30
C SER A 70 10.06 2.36 -15.41
N TYR A 71 10.80 1.65 -14.55
CA TYR A 71 11.79 2.25 -13.64
C TYR A 71 12.87 1.24 -13.22
N ASP A 72 14.01 1.75 -12.75
CA ASP A 72 15.13 0.95 -12.25
C ASP A 72 15.37 1.18 -10.73
N SER A 73 15.63 0.10 -10.00
CA SER A 73 16.07 0.13 -8.59
C SER A 73 17.48 0.77 -8.47
N PRO A 74 17.76 1.65 -7.47
CA PRO A 74 16.94 1.87 -6.27
C PRO A 74 15.85 2.94 -6.36
N HIS A 75 15.58 3.51 -7.55
CA HIS A 75 14.57 4.54 -7.83
C HIS A 75 14.29 5.54 -6.68
N ARG A 76 15.33 6.27 -6.23
CA ARG A 76 15.20 7.17 -5.08
C ARG A 76 14.18 8.27 -5.37
N PHE A 77 13.25 8.45 -4.42
CA PHE A 77 12.36 9.61 -4.38
C PHE A 77 13.18 10.89 -4.17
N THR A 78 12.87 11.92 -4.95
CA THR A 78 13.64 13.18 -4.95
C THR A 78 12.98 14.30 -4.14
N GLY A 79 11.79 14.05 -3.57
CA GLY A 79 11.11 14.99 -2.68
C GLY A 79 11.44 14.73 -1.20
N ALA A 80 10.60 15.27 -0.31
CA ALA A 80 10.65 15.02 1.12
C ALA A 80 9.47 14.15 1.55
N ILE A 81 9.69 13.27 2.52
CA ILE A 81 8.65 12.47 3.18
C ILE A 81 8.61 12.94 4.63
N ASP A 82 7.49 13.56 5.03
CA ASP A 82 7.34 14.08 6.39
C ASP A 82 7.04 12.97 7.40
N TRP A 83 6.19 12.01 7.04
CA TRP A 83 5.81 10.88 7.88
C TRP A 83 5.34 9.68 7.05
N VAL A 84 5.36 8.50 7.67
CA VAL A 84 4.71 7.28 7.19
C VAL A 84 3.88 6.72 8.34
N LYS A 85 2.58 6.49 8.11
CA LYS A 85 1.65 5.95 9.11
C LYS A 85 1.12 4.60 8.60
N ILE A 86 1.22 3.58 9.43
CA ILE A 86 0.60 2.27 9.20
C ILE A 86 -0.39 2.05 10.35
N GLU A 87 -1.64 1.78 10.00
CA GLU A 87 -2.73 1.58 10.94
C GLU A 87 -3.49 0.31 10.59
N ILE A 88 -3.81 -0.50 11.59
CA ILE A 88 -4.68 -1.67 11.46
C ILE A 88 -6.04 -1.24 12.01
N THR A 89 -7.03 -1.12 11.13
CA THR A 89 -8.34 -0.51 11.45
C THR A 89 -9.32 -1.47 12.13
N SER A 90 -9.00 -2.77 12.19
CA SER A 90 -9.77 -3.79 12.91
C SER A 90 -8.96 -4.42 14.03
N ALA A 91 -9.59 -4.58 15.21
CA ALA A 91 -8.94 -5.20 16.36
C ALA A 91 -8.94 -6.73 16.20
N PRO A 92 -7.79 -7.42 16.37
CA PRO A 92 -7.74 -8.88 16.28
C PRO A 92 -8.78 -9.53 17.20
N PRO A 93 -9.38 -10.66 16.78
CA PRO A 93 -10.37 -11.34 17.58
C PRO A 93 -9.76 -11.67 18.94
N SER A 94 -10.49 -11.34 20.01
CA SER A 94 -10.06 -11.62 21.38
C SER A 94 -9.76 -13.11 21.51
N THR A 95 -8.50 -13.46 21.77
CA THR A 95 -8.13 -14.82 22.14
C THR A 95 -8.60 -15.05 23.57
N ALA A 96 -9.85 -15.46 23.74
CA ALA A 96 -10.29 -16.07 24.98
C ALA A 96 -9.62 -17.45 25.07
N THR A 97 -8.53 -17.55 25.82
CA THR A 97 -7.95 -18.84 26.24
C THR A 97 -8.77 -19.38 27.41
N PRO A 98 -9.28 -20.64 27.37
CA PRO A 98 -9.79 -21.30 28.57
C PRO A 98 -8.68 -21.65 29.57
#